data_AF-A0A4R5W5H3-F1
#
_entry.id   AF-A0A4R5W5H3-F1
#
_cell.length_a   1.000
_cell.length_b   1.000
_cell.length_c   1.000
_cell.angle_alpha   90.00
_cell.angle_beta   90.00
_cell.angle_gamma   90.00
#
_symmetry.space_group_name_H-M   'P 1'
#
loop_
_entity.id
_entity.type
_entity.pdbx_description
1 polymer ?
#
loop_
_entity_poly.entity_id
_entity_poly.type
_entity_poly.pdbx_seq_one_letter_code
_entity_poly.pdbx_strand_id
1 'polypeptide(L)'
;MSPNHPELRQQALLILAQTDPAQKVAQTMALQQQYQVGHIGLDTAIHLSDAGQDIPGRPAKPELVPPLNVKRRTMRTLEGRAILLHALCHIEFNAINLALDAIWRFPAMPIDYYVDWLKVAAEEALHFSLLAQHLTTLGFEYGDFPGHDTLWEMVAKTQEDILARMALVPRTMEARGLDAAPSTRNKLSQIGDEAGAAIIDIILRDEIGHVAIGNRWYAHICAERGLEPVAEYAKLTVQYKAPKLRGPFNLDARRAAGFTEAELGALHAMQETN
;
A
#
# COMPACT_ATOMS: atom_id res chain seq x y z
N MET A 1 -26.06 -26.50 10.15
CA MET A 1 -24.73 -26.49 9.51
C MET A 1 -24.59 -25.11 8.89
N SER A 2 -23.69 -24.27 9.41
CA SER A 2 -23.41 -22.99 8.75
C SER A 2 -22.95 -23.27 7.33
N PRO A 3 -23.34 -22.47 6.32
CA PRO A 3 -22.87 -22.67 4.96
C PRO A 3 -21.34 -22.66 4.95
N ASN A 4 -20.73 -23.54 4.16
CA ASN A 4 -19.29 -23.57 3.97
C ASN A 4 -18.88 -22.35 3.13
N HIS A 5 -18.84 -21.17 3.76
CA HIS A 5 -18.41 -19.93 3.11
C HIS A 5 -16.93 -20.01 2.73
N PRO A 6 -16.51 -19.45 1.58
CA PRO A 6 -15.10 -19.28 1.29
C PRO A 6 -14.38 -18.53 2.41
N GLU A 7 -13.14 -18.92 2.70
CA GLU A 7 -12.34 -18.34 3.79
C GLU A 7 -11.56 -17.11 3.30
N LEU A 8 -11.64 -16.00 4.03
CA LEU A 8 -11.12 -14.68 3.67
C LEU A 8 -9.63 -14.69 3.33
N ARG A 9 -8.80 -15.26 4.21
CA ARG A 9 -7.33 -15.26 4.05
C ARG A 9 -6.91 -16.10 2.85
N GLN A 10 -7.58 -17.22 2.60
CA GLN A 10 -7.37 -18.05 1.43
C GLN A 10 -7.80 -17.34 0.14
N GLN A 11 -8.93 -16.62 0.14
CA GLN A 11 -9.32 -15.80 -1.00
C GLN A 11 -8.31 -14.68 -1.26
N ALA A 12 -7.84 -13.99 -0.21
CA ALA A 12 -6.82 -12.94 -0.34
C ALA A 12 -5.52 -13.47 -0.95
N LEU A 13 -5.07 -14.69 -0.57
CA LEU A 13 -3.91 -15.34 -1.19
C LEU A 13 -4.12 -15.64 -2.68
N LEU A 14 -5.30 -16.14 -3.07
CA LEU A 14 -5.61 -16.44 -4.48
C LEU A 14 -5.61 -15.17 -5.34
N ILE A 15 -6.17 -14.07 -4.82
CA ILE A 15 -6.19 -12.77 -5.50
C ILE A 15 -4.77 -12.16 -5.52
N LEU A 16 -3.99 -12.35 -4.46
CA LEU A 16 -2.60 -11.92 -4.42
C LEU A 16 -1.78 -12.61 -5.52
N ALA A 17 -2.04 -13.89 -5.81
CA ALA A 17 -1.39 -14.63 -6.89
C ALA A 17 -1.90 -14.30 -8.30
N GLN A 18 -3.00 -13.55 -8.44
CA GLN A 18 -3.54 -13.13 -9.74
C GLN A 18 -2.54 -12.25 -10.50
N THR A 19 -2.29 -12.56 -11.78
CA THR A 19 -1.35 -11.82 -12.64
C THR A 19 -2.06 -10.81 -13.55
N ASP A 20 -3.36 -10.97 -13.81
CA ASP A 20 -4.13 -9.99 -14.59
C ASP A 20 -4.59 -8.81 -13.70
N PRO A 21 -4.20 -7.56 -14.02
CA PRO A 21 -4.55 -6.41 -13.18
C PRO A 21 -6.05 -6.17 -13.04
N ALA A 22 -6.80 -6.33 -14.13
CA ALA A 22 -8.24 -6.08 -14.12
C ALA A 22 -8.99 -7.13 -13.30
N GLN A 23 -8.61 -8.41 -13.42
CA GLN A 23 -9.14 -9.48 -12.58
C GLN A 23 -8.78 -9.29 -11.12
N LYS A 24 -7.54 -8.90 -10.80
CA LYS A 24 -7.11 -8.66 -9.41
C LYS A 24 -7.95 -7.57 -8.75
N VAL A 25 -8.13 -6.45 -9.44
CA VAL A 25 -8.97 -5.33 -8.98
C VAL A 25 -10.41 -5.78 -8.76
N ALA A 26 -11.02 -6.41 -9.77
CA ALA A 26 -12.40 -6.87 -9.70
C ALA A 26 -12.62 -7.88 -8.56
N GLN A 27 -11.72 -8.84 -8.41
CA GLN A 27 -11.79 -9.85 -7.35
C GLN A 27 -11.57 -9.23 -5.96
N THR A 28 -10.64 -8.27 -5.82
CA THR A 28 -10.40 -7.57 -4.54
C THR A 28 -11.64 -6.80 -4.09
N MET A 29 -12.25 -6.03 -5.00
CA MET A 29 -13.48 -5.29 -4.69
C MET A 29 -14.65 -6.23 -4.38
N ALA A 30 -14.78 -7.34 -5.13
CA ALA A 30 -15.81 -8.35 -4.88
C ALA A 30 -15.63 -9.03 -3.51
N LEU A 31 -14.38 -9.30 -3.09
CA LEU A 31 -14.09 -9.91 -1.79
C LEU A 31 -14.60 -9.05 -0.63
N GLN A 32 -14.36 -7.73 -0.68
CA GLN A 32 -14.85 -6.78 0.31
C GLN A 32 -16.39 -6.76 0.37
N GLN A 33 -17.06 -6.72 -0.80
CA GLN A 33 -18.52 -6.73 -0.86
C GLN A 33 -19.12 -8.04 -0.32
N GLN A 34 -18.53 -9.18 -0.72
CA GLN A 34 -18.99 -10.50 -0.26
C GLN A 34 -18.77 -10.70 1.23
N TYR A 35 -17.68 -10.18 1.79
CA TYR A 35 -17.45 -10.18 3.24
C TYR A 35 -18.50 -9.34 3.97
N GLN A 36 -18.82 -8.14 3.48
CA GLN A 36 -19.82 -7.26 4.10
C GLN A 36 -21.22 -7.87 4.15
N VAL A 37 -21.61 -8.66 3.15
CA VAL A 37 -22.92 -9.36 3.12
C VAL A 37 -22.87 -10.74 3.79
N GLY A 38 -21.75 -11.10 4.43
CA GLY A 38 -21.61 -12.34 5.20
C GLY A 38 -21.41 -13.61 4.37
N HIS A 39 -21.06 -13.51 3.09
CA HIS A 39 -20.79 -14.67 2.22
C HIS A 39 -19.35 -15.19 2.33
N ILE A 40 -18.46 -14.47 3.02
CA ILE A 40 -17.08 -14.88 3.29
C ILE A 40 -16.92 -15.12 4.79
N GLY A 41 -16.37 -16.27 5.16
CA GLY A 41 -16.00 -16.59 6.53
C GLY A 41 -14.57 -16.16 6.84
N LEU A 42 -14.26 -15.94 8.12
CA LEU A 42 -12.89 -15.71 8.58
C LEU A 42 -12.59 -16.69 9.71
N ASP A 43 -11.57 -17.52 9.49
CA ASP A 43 -10.94 -18.31 10.55
C ASP A 43 -9.54 -17.76 10.77
N THR A 44 -9.33 -17.05 11.89
CA THR A 44 -8.03 -16.43 12.18
C THR A 44 -6.97 -17.46 12.55
N ALA A 45 -7.36 -18.66 12.98
CA ALA A 45 -6.45 -19.71 13.45
C ALA A 45 -6.03 -20.69 12.34
N ILE A 46 -6.68 -20.67 11.18
CA ILE A 46 -6.32 -21.58 10.08
C ILE A 46 -4.87 -21.35 9.62
N HIS A 47 -4.15 -22.45 9.42
CA HIS A 47 -2.82 -22.44 8.83
C HIS A 47 -2.95 -22.61 7.32
N LEU A 48 -2.50 -21.59 6.59
CA LEU A 48 -2.47 -21.58 5.13
C LEU A 48 -1.01 -21.66 4.66
N SER A 49 -0.83 -22.10 3.43
CA SER A 49 0.47 -22.12 2.76
C SER A 49 0.33 -21.56 1.35
N ASP A 50 1.32 -20.80 0.93
CA ASP A 50 1.52 -20.31 -0.44
C ASP A 50 2.24 -21.34 -1.33
N ALA A 51 2.37 -22.60 -0.90
CA ALA A 51 3.02 -23.63 -1.67
C ALA A 51 2.39 -23.77 -3.07
N GLY A 52 3.20 -23.56 -4.10
CA GLY A 52 2.77 -23.60 -5.49
C GLY A 52 2.10 -22.32 -6.01
N GLN A 53 2.10 -21.24 -5.23
CA GLN A 53 1.66 -19.90 -5.65
C GLN A 53 2.87 -18.98 -5.81
N ASP A 54 2.93 -18.27 -6.93
CA ASP A 54 3.90 -17.19 -7.12
C ASP A 54 3.27 -15.88 -6.62
N ILE A 55 3.71 -15.42 -5.45
CA ILE A 55 3.22 -14.19 -4.84
C ILE A 55 4.30 -13.08 -4.81
N PRO A 56 3.95 -11.84 -5.19
CA PRO A 56 2.65 -11.45 -5.73
C PRO A 56 2.57 -11.92 -7.20
N GLY A 57 1.35 -12.15 -7.68
CA GLY A 57 1.10 -12.40 -9.09
C GLY A 57 1.56 -11.18 -9.89
N ARG A 58 2.61 -11.37 -10.69
CA ARG A 58 3.18 -10.30 -11.53
C ARG A 58 2.54 -10.31 -12.92
N PRO A 59 1.91 -9.21 -13.35
CA PRO A 59 1.45 -9.07 -14.73
C PRO A 59 2.61 -9.12 -15.73
N ALA A 60 2.29 -9.43 -17.00
CA ALA A 60 3.28 -9.40 -18.08
C ALA A 60 3.86 -8.00 -18.35
N LYS A 61 3.11 -6.94 -18.00
CA LYS A 61 3.51 -5.53 -18.07
C LYS A 61 3.00 -4.79 -16.84
N PRO A 62 3.70 -3.76 -16.34
CA PRO A 62 4.88 -3.10 -16.93
C PRO A 62 6.17 -3.91 -16.81
N GLU A 63 7.14 -3.61 -17.67
CA GLU A 63 8.51 -4.10 -17.50
C GLU A 63 9.08 -3.55 -16.18
N LEU A 64 9.55 -4.42 -15.30
CA LEU A 64 10.15 -4.03 -14.03
C LEU A 64 11.64 -3.77 -14.24
N VAL A 65 12.04 -2.52 -14.06
CA VAL A 65 13.44 -2.06 -14.20
C VAL A 65 13.96 -1.53 -12.85
N PRO A 66 15.28 -1.47 -12.65
CA PRO A 66 15.86 -0.82 -11.48
C PRO A 66 15.33 0.62 -11.32
N PRO A 67 15.15 1.15 -10.09
CA PRO A 67 14.56 2.47 -9.86
C PRO A 67 15.23 3.63 -10.62
N LEU A 68 16.55 3.53 -10.83
CA LEU A 68 17.34 4.54 -11.56
C LEU A 68 17.06 4.55 -13.07
N ASN A 69 16.46 3.49 -13.60
CA ASN A 69 16.19 3.30 -15.03
C ASN A 69 14.77 3.71 -15.42
N VAL A 70 13.91 4.10 -14.47
CA VAL A 70 12.60 4.67 -14.77
C VAL A 70 12.79 6.11 -15.27
N LYS A 71 12.19 6.44 -16.43
CA LYS A 71 12.33 7.77 -17.07
C LYS A 71 11.93 8.90 -16.10
N ARG A 72 12.63 10.05 -16.19
CA ARG A 72 12.28 11.25 -15.42
C ARG A 72 10.89 11.76 -15.80
N ARG A 73 10.09 12.06 -14.76
CA ARG A 73 8.72 12.55 -14.85
C ARG A 73 8.71 14.04 -15.22
N THR A 74 8.51 14.37 -16.49
CA THR A 74 8.37 15.76 -16.97
C THR A 74 6.90 16.10 -17.19
N MET A 75 6.36 17.08 -16.47
CA MET A 75 4.94 17.48 -16.62
C MET A 75 4.65 18.35 -17.86
N ARG A 76 5.68 18.70 -18.64
CA ARG A 76 5.57 19.62 -19.78
C ARG A 76 4.90 18.99 -21.00
N THR A 77 4.99 17.68 -21.15
CA THR A 77 4.46 16.95 -22.32
C THR A 77 3.34 16.01 -21.89
N LEU A 78 2.45 15.64 -22.83
CA LEU A 78 1.39 14.65 -22.59
C LEU A 78 1.98 13.31 -22.14
N GLU A 79 3.00 12.80 -22.85
CA GLU A 79 3.69 11.56 -22.49
C GLU A 79 4.27 11.62 -21.08
N GLY A 80 4.89 12.73 -20.67
CA GLY A 80 5.49 12.83 -19.36
C GLY A 80 4.46 12.93 -18.21
N ARG A 81 3.25 13.44 -18.49
CA ARG A 81 2.09 13.36 -17.57
C ARG A 81 1.58 11.93 -17.47
N ALA A 82 1.46 11.23 -18.60
CA ALA A 82 1.07 9.83 -18.64
C ALA A 82 2.06 8.93 -17.87
N ILE A 83 3.37 9.18 -17.97
CA ILE A 83 4.40 8.48 -17.18
C ILE A 83 4.19 8.71 -15.67
N LEU A 84 3.84 9.93 -15.24
CA LEU A 84 3.54 10.20 -13.83
C LEU A 84 2.32 9.38 -13.37
N LEU A 85 1.20 9.47 -14.11
CA LEU A 85 -0.04 8.77 -13.75
C LEU A 85 0.15 7.25 -13.77
N HIS A 86 0.84 6.71 -14.78
CA HIS A 86 1.21 5.30 -14.83
C HIS A 86 2.03 4.88 -13.62
N ALA A 87 3.00 5.70 -13.18
CA ALA A 87 3.79 5.40 -11.99
C ALA A 87 2.92 5.39 -10.72
N LEU A 88 1.90 6.24 -10.64
CA LEU A 88 0.92 6.21 -9.55
C LEU A 88 0.05 4.94 -9.65
N CYS A 89 -0.47 4.58 -10.82
CA CYS A 89 -1.17 3.31 -11.02
C CYS A 89 -0.33 2.13 -10.53
N HIS A 90 0.98 2.12 -10.85
CA HIS A 90 1.88 1.06 -10.42
C HIS A 90 2.06 1.01 -8.90
N ILE A 91 2.06 2.16 -8.22
CA ILE A 91 2.11 2.23 -6.76
C ILE A 91 0.80 1.65 -6.18
N GLU A 92 -0.36 2.12 -6.62
CA GLU A 92 -1.66 1.62 -6.11
C GLU A 92 -1.84 0.12 -6.39
N PHE A 93 -1.42 -0.36 -7.56
CA PHE A 93 -1.45 -1.80 -7.87
C PHE A 93 -0.59 -2.61 -6.90
N ASN A 94 0.59 -2.10 -6.54
CA ASN A 94 1.41 -2.73 -5.52
C ASN A 94 0.72 -2.66 -4.16
N ALA A 95 0.10 -1.53 -3.79
CA ALA A 95 -0.60 -1.36 -2.52
C ALA A 95 -1.75 -2.37 -2.33
N ILE A 96 -2.49 -2.72 -3.40
CA ILE A 96 -3.43 -3.85 -3.40
C ILE A 96 -2.74 -5.14 -2.95
N ASN A 97 -1.58 -5.46 -3.53
CA ASN A 97 -0.81 -6.65 -3.15
C ASN A 97 -0.32 -6.56 -1.70
N LEU A 98 0.13 -5.39 -1.22
CA LEU A 98 0.58 -5.19 0.16
C LEU A 98 -0.54 -5.50 1.17
N ALA A 99 -1.74 -5.00 0.90
CA ALA A 99 -2.90 -5.18 1.75
C ALA A 99 -3.41 -6.63 1.74
N LEU A 100 -3.51 -7.25 0.55
CA LEU A 100 -3.85 -8.67 0.44
C LEU A 100 -2.82 -9.55 1.16
N ASP A 101 -1.54 -9.20 1.06
CA ASP A 101 -0.45 -9.89 1.78
C ASP A 101 -0.61 -9.81 3.29
N ALA A 102 -0.96 -8.63 3.80
CA ALA A 102 -1.23 -8.43 5.22
C ALA A 102 -2.39 -9.30 5.72
N ILE A 103 -3.47 -9.46 4.93
CA ILE A 103 -4.64 -10.29 5.27
C ILE A 103 -4.25 -11.77 5.33
N TRP A 104 -3.65 -12.32 4.28
CA TRP A 104 -3.47 -13.77 4.22
C TRP A 104 -2.37 -14.24 5.18
N ARG A 105 -1.28 -13.48 5.27
CA ARG A 105 0.01 -13.97 5.80
C ARG A 105 0.02 -14.20 7.31
N PHE A 106 -0.59 -13.31 8.06
CA PHE A 106 -0.45 -13.31 9.51
C PHE A 106 -1.70 -13.95 10.17
N PRO A 107 -1.60 -15.19 10.70
CA PRO A 107 -2.69 -15.80 11.46
C PRO A 107 -2.79 -15.18 12.87
N ALA A 108 -3.86 -15.54 13.58
CA ALA A 108 -4.11 -15.27 14.99
C ALA A 108 -4.23 -13.77 15.37
N MET A 109 -4.33 -12.87 14.40
CA MET A 109 -4.66 -11.47 14.67
C MET A 109 -6.15 -11.32 15.05
N PRO A 110 -6.54 -10.23 15.74
CA PRO A 110 -7.95 -9.93 15.97
C PRO A 110 -8.72 -9.76 14.65
N ILE A 111 -10.03 -10.05 14.64
CA ILE A 111 -10.88 -9.93 13.43
C ILE A 111 -10.73 -8.56 12.75
N ASP A 112 -10.72 -7.48 13.53
CA ASP A 112 -10.58 -6.11 13.04
C ASP A 112 -9.33 -5.91 12.16
N TYR A 113 -8.25 -6.66 12.39
CA TYR A 113 -7.04 -6.56 11.58
C TYR A 113 -7.33 -6.93 10.13
N TYR A 114 -8.04 -8.04 9.93
CA TYR A 114 -8.39 -8.51 8.60
C TYR A 114 -9.44 -7.61 7.94
N VAL A 115 -10.37 -7.06 8.72
CA VAL A 115 -11.37 -6.10 8.22
C VAL A 115 -10.71 -4.80 7.77
N ASP A 116 -9.79 -4.27 8.57
CA ASP A 116 -9.03 -3.06 8.25
C ASP A 116 -8.23 -3.26 6.95
N TRP A 117 -7.48 -4.36 6.82
CA TRP A 117 -6.68 -4.60 5.62
C TRP A 117 -7.52 -4.96 4.39
N LEU A 118 -8.69 -5.58 4.55
CA LEU A 118 -9.63 -5.80 3.45
C LEU A 118 -10.17 -4.48 2.92
N LYS A 119 -10.46 -3.53 3.82
CA LYS A 119 -10.87 -2.18 3.46
C LYS A 119 -9.77 -1.48 2.66
N VAL A 120 -8.53 -1.48 3.16
CA VAL A 120 -7.38 -0.90 2.44
C VAL A 120 -7.25 -1.54 1.05
N ALA A 121 -7.26 -2.87 0.95
CA ALA A 121 -7.14 -3.55 -0.35
C ALA A 121 -8.21 -3.09 -1.36
N ALA A 122 -9.46 -2.89 -0.92
CA ALA A 122 -10.54 -2.40 -1.76
C ALA A 122 -10.40 -0.91 -2.14
N GLU A 123 -9.92 -0.07 -1.21
CA GLU A 123 -9.63 1.34 -1.46
C GLU A 123 -8.48 1.49 -2.47
N GLU A 124 -7.39 0.70 -2.35
CA GLU A 124 -6.31 0.71 -3.34
C GLU A 124 -6.75 0.18 -4.72
N ALA A 125 -7.67 -0.78 -4.75
CA ALA A 125 -8.26 -1.24 -6.01
C ALA A 125 -9.09 -0.13 -6.68
N LEU A 126 -9.78 0.70 -5.88
CA LEU A 126 -10.48 1.89 -6.38
C LEU A 126 -9.48 2.94 -6.87
N HIS A 127 -8.42 3.25 -6.11
CA HIS A 127 -7.39 4.22 -6.48
C HIS A 127 -6.73 3.85 -7.81
N PHE A 128 -6.32 2.59 -7.95
CA PHE A 128 -5.79 2.06 -9.20
C PHE A 128 -6.78 2.26 -10.35
N SER A 129 -8.06 1.92 -10.15
CA SER A 129 -9.09 2.02 -11.19
C SER A 129 -9.30 3.47 -11.66
N LEU A 130 -9.34 4.42 -10.73
CA LEU A 130 -9.49 5.85 -11.04
C LEU A 130 -8.30 6.36 -11.86
N LEU A 131 -7.07 6.05 -11.43
CA LEU A 131 -5.86 6.46 -12.13
C LEU A 131 -5.72 5.78 -13.49
N ALA A 132 -6.01 4.49 -13.59
CA ALA A 132 -5.95 3.74 -14.85
C ALA A 132 -6.97 4.26 -15.85
N GLN A 133 -8.20 4.54 -15.43
CA GLN A 133 -9.22 5.16 -16.27
C GLN A 133 -8.78 6.55 -16.76
N HIS A 134 -8.20 7.37 -15.87
CA HIS A 134 -7.69 8.68 -16.24
C HIS A 134 -6.52 8.58 -17.22
N LEU A 135 -5.60 7.63 -17.03
CA LEU A 135 -4.50 7.35 -17.94
C LEU A 135 -4.99 7.03 -19.36
N THR A 136 -6.07 6.25 -19.50
CA THR A 136 -6.72 5.96 -20.79
C THR A 136 -7.21 7.23 -21.49
N THR A 137 -7.68 8.24 -20.75
CA THR A 137 -8.08 9.53 -21.36
C THR A 137 -6.91 10.28 -22.00
N LEU A 138 -5.68 9.98 -21.57
CA LEU A 138 -4.45 10.53 -22.15
C LEU A 138 -3.91 9.70 -23.33
N GLY A 139 -4.59 8.60 -23.69
CA GLY A 139 -4.20 7.72 -24.78
C GLY A 139 -3.17 6.65 -24.40
N PHE A 140 -3.04 6.33 -23.11
CA PHE A 140 -2.11 5.32 -22.59
C PHE A 140 -2.82 4.33 -21.66
N GLU A 141 -2.20 3.18 -21.43
CA GLU A 141 -2.71 2.13 -20.55
C GLU A 141 -1.68 1.75 -19.48
N TYR A 142 -2.16 1.12 -18.40
CA TYR A 142 -1.26 0.54 -17.42
C TYR A 142 -0.44 -0.58 -18.05
N GLY A 143 0.89 -0.47 -17.98
CA GLY A 143 1.83 -1.35 -18.66
C GLY A 143 2.57 -0.71 -19.84
N ASP A 144 2.16 0.46 -20.33
CA ASP A 144 2.83 1.15 -21.44
C ASP A 144 4.22 1.72 -21.09
N PHE A 145 4.47 1.94 -19.79
CA PHE A 145 5.74 2.46 -19.30
C PHE A 145 6.36 1.50 -18.28
N PRO A 146 7.69 1.52 -18.07
CA PRO A 146 8.33 0.65 -17.10
C PRO A 146 7.97 1.03 -15.64
N GLY A 147 8.01 0.04 -14.76
CA GLY A 147 7.79 0.15 -13.31
C GLY A 147 9.00 -0.33 -12.51
N HIS A 148 8.90 -0.36 -11.18
CA HIS A 148 9.94 -0.87 -10.28
C HIS A 148 9.33 -1.59 -9.07
N ASP A 149 10.01 -2.62 -8.54
CA ASP A 149 9.43 -3.52 -7.53
C ASP A 149 9.81 -3.20 -6.07
N THR A 150 10.33 -1.98 -5.80
CA THR A 150 10.96 -1.65 -4.50
C THR A 150 10.03 -1.75 -3.28
N LEU A 151 8.71 -1.62 -3.48
CA LEU A 151 7.76 -1.77 -2.38
C LEU A 151 7.71 -3.22 -1.89
N TRP A 152 7.66 -4.17 -2.84
CA TRP A 152 7.59 -5.60 -2.51
C TRP A 152 8.88 -6.13 -1.88
N GLU A 153 10.04 -5.53 -2.19
CA GLU A 153 11.30 -5.93 -1.54
C GLU A 153 11.24 -5.82 0.00
N MET A 154 10.54 -4.82 0.54
CA MET A 154 10.38 -4.66 1.99
C MET A 154 9.37 -5.67 2.58
N VAL A 155 8.31 -5.97 1.83
CA VAL A 155 7.34 -7.04 2.17
C VAL A 155 8.06 -8.38 2.34
N ALA A 156 8.87 -8.76 1.35
CA ALA A 156 9.60 -10.02 1.38
C ALA A 156 10.56 -10.09 2.57
N LYS A 157 11.25 -8.99 2.89
CA LYS A 157 12.15 -8.92 4.06
C LYS A 157 11.42 -9.09 5.40
N THR A 158 10.16 -8.65 5.49
CA THR A 158 9.37 -8.61 6.73
C THR A 158 8.32 -9.71 6.81
N GLN A 159 8.33 -10.67 5.88
CA GLN A 159 7.27 -11.67 5.76
C GLN A 159 7.11 -12.56 7.01
N GLU A 160 8.18 -12.76 7.79
CA GLU A 160 8.15 -13.63 8.98
C GLU A 160 7.85 -12.86 10.29
N ASP A 161 7.73 -11.53 10.25
CA ASP A 161 7.48 -10.73 11.46
C ASP A 161 6.47 -9.61 11.20
N ILE A 162 5.26 -9.83 11.72
CA ILE A 162 4.17 -8.85 11.63
C ILE A 162 4.54 -7.50 12.26
N LEU A 163 5.35 -7.47 13.33
CA LEU A 163 5.75 -6.21 13.94
C LEU A 163 6.62 -5.40 12.98
N ALA A 164 7.63 -6.04 12.40
CA ALA A 164 8.46 -5.45 11.36
C ALA A 164 7.63 -5.04 10.14
N ARG A 165 6.65 -5.86 9.74
CA ARG A 165 5.77 -5.56 8.61
C ARG A 165 4.96 -4.28 8.86
N MET A 166 4.24 -4.19 9.97
CA MET A 166 3.43 -3.02 10.33
C MET A 166 4.31 -1.78 10.52
N ALA A 167 5.52 -1.96 11.05
CA ALA A 167 6.47 -0.86 11.23
C ALA A 167 6.99 -0.28 9.91
N LEU A 168 7.37 -1.13 8.96
CA LEU A 168 8.22 -0.72 7.83
C LEU A 168 7.51 -0.63 6.49
N VAL A 169 6.32 -1.22 6.34
CA VAL A 169 5.56 -1.13 5.08
C VAL A 169 4.55 0.02 5.16
N PRO A 170 3.43 -0.07 5.89
CA PRO A 170 2.41 0.99 5.84
C PRO A 170 2.86 2.30 6.49
N ARG A 171 3.63 2.24 7.58
CA ARG A 171 4.06 3.45 8.32
C ARG A 171 5.29 4.14 7.71
N THR A 172 6.14 3.42 6.98
CA THR A 172 7.40 3.96 6.43
C THR A 172 7.34 4.11 4.92
N MET A 173 6.95 3.05 4.19
CA MET A 173 6.96 3.07 2.73
C MET A 173 5.71 3.77 2.19
N GLU A 174 4.52 3.35 2.63
CA GLU A 174 3.24 3.90 2.15
C GLU A 174 3.01 5.33 2.64
N ALA A 175 3.39 5.64 3.90
CA ALA A 175 3.29 7.01 4.44
C ALA A 175 4.06 8.08 3.64
N ARG A 176 4.93 7.70 2.69
CA ARG A 176 5.53 8.64 1.72
C ARG A 176 4.50 9.22 0.75
N GLY A 177 3.39 8.51 0.53
CA GLY A 177 2.22 9.00 -0.22
C GLY A 177 1.66 10.27 0.41
N LEU A 178 1.56 10.33 1.74
CA LEU A 178 1.11 11.54 2.48
C LEU A 178 1.99 12.76 2.20
N ASP A 179 3.29 12.54 2.06
CA ASP A 179 4.28 13.59 1.82
C ASP A 179 4.26 14.05 0.36
N ALA A 180 4.10 13.11 -0.58
CA ALA A 180 4.19 13.36 -2.02
C ALA A 180 2.88 13.87 -2.64
N ALA A 181 1.72 13.45 -2.12
CA ALA A 181 0.41 13.72 -2.69
C ALA A 181 0.12 15.23 -2.89
N PRO A 182 0.37 16.13 -1.92
CA PRO A 182 0.11 17.56 -2.12
C PRO A 182 0.89 18.16 -3.30
N SER A 183 2.16 17.76 -3.46
CA SER A 183 2.98 18.24 -4.58
C SER A 183 2.48 17.70 -5.92
N THR A 184 2.10 16.42 -5.98
CA THR A 184 1.55 15.77 -7.18
C THR A 184 0.23 16.41 -7.59
N ARG A 185 -0.68 16.60 -6.63
CA ARG A 185 -1.98 17.26 -6.83
C ARG A 185 -1.83 18.67 -7.38
N ASN A 186 -0.96 19.48 -6.77
CA ASN A 186 -0.71 20.85 -7.23
C ASN A 186 -0.11 20.90 -8.64
N LYS A 187 0.80 19.97 -8.97
CA LYS A 187 1.38 19.88 -10.32
C LYS A 187 0.34 19.55 -11.38
N LEU A 188 -0.62 18.67 -11.08
CA LEU A 188 -1.71 18.30 -11.99
C LEU A 188 -2.67 19.47 -12.22
N SER A 189 -3.11 20.14 -11.14
CA SER A 189 -3.97 21.33 -11.26
C SER A 189 -3.30 22.47 -12.03
N GLN A 190 -2.00 22.75 -11.77
CA GLN A 190 -1.25 23.80 -12.49
C GLN A 190 -1.16 23.60 -14.00
N ILE A 191 -1.27 22.36 -14.49
CA ILE A 191 -1.25 22.04 -15.93
C ILE A 191 -2.65 21.88 -16.53
N GLY A 192 -3.70 22.21 -15.76
CA GLY A 192 -5.10 22.12 -16.15
C GLY A 192 -5.72 20.73 -16.04
N ASP A 193 -5.03 19.76 -15.40
CA ASP A 193 -5.55 18.41 -15.19
C ASP A 193 -6.28 18.33 -13.83
N GLU A 194 -7.46 18.97 -13.77
CA GLU A 194 -8.28 18.99 -12.56
C GLU A 194 -8.89 17.64 -12.22
N ALA A 195 -9.14 16.79 -13.23
CA ALA A 195 -9.61 15.42 -13.02
C ALA A 195 -8.54 14.58 -12.30
N GLY A 196 -7.29 14.64 -12.78
CA GLY A 196 -6.16 14.01 -12.11
C GLY A 196 -5.95 14.55 -10.70
N ALA A 197 -6.04 15.87 -10.50
CA ALA A 197 -5.90 16.49 -9.17
C ALA A 197 -6.98 15.98 -8.19
N ALA A 198 -8.24 15.87 -8.62
CA ALA A 198 -9.33 15.34 -7.81
C ALA A 198 -9.14 13.87 -7.43
N ILE A 199 -8.53 13.05 -8.30
CA ILE A 199 -8.16 11.67 -7.96
C ILE A 199 -7.12 11.65 -6.85
N ILE A 200 -6.10 12.52 -6.89
CA ILE A 200 -5.12 12.62 -5.80
C ILE A 200 -5.76 13.09 -4.49
N ASP A 201 -6.76 13.98 -4.55
CA ASP A 201 -7.51 14.40 -3.36
C ASP A 201 -8.27 13.23 -2.71
N ILE A 202 -8.82 12.29 -3.51
CA ILE A 202 -9.42 11.04 -3.02
C ILE A 202 -8.37 10.14 -2.37
N ILE A 203 -7.26 9.88 -3.07
CA ILE A 203 -6.19 9.01 -2.59
C ILE A 203 -5.63 9.54 -1.26
N LEU A 204 -5.32 10.84 -1.17
CA LEU A 204 -4.77 11.44 0.05
C LEU A 204 -5.73 11.30 1.24
N ARG A 205 -7.04 11.43 1.02
CA ARG A 205 -8.04 11.26 2.09
C ARG A 205 -7.99 9.85 2.66
N ASP A 206 -7.94 8.85 1.80
CA ASP A 206 -8.01 7.44 2.20
C ASP A 206 -6.65 6.96 2.76
N GLU A 207 -5.54 7.46 2.21
CA GLU A 207 -4.18 7.13 2.63
C GLU A 207 -3.87 7.54 4.08
N ILE A 208 -4.49 8.62 4.59
CA ILE A 208 -4.41 8.97 6.01
C ILE A 208 -4.98 7.83 6.87
N GLY A 209 -6.08 7.23 6.42
CA GLY A 209 -6.71 6.07 7.06
C GLY A 209 -5.86 4.80 6.94
N HIS A 210 -5.25 4.55 5.78
CA HIS A 210 -4.38 3.39 5.55
C HIS A 210 -3.17 3.41 6.49
N VAL A 211 -2.50 4.57 6.58
CA VAL A 211 -1.37 4.76 7.49
C VAL A 211 -1.80 4.68 8.96
N ALA A 212 -3.01 5.16 9.30
CA ALA A 212 -3.57 5.02 10.64
C ALA A 212 -3.82 3.56 11.04
N ILE A 213 -4.29 2.73 10.11
CA ILE A 213 -4.42 1.28 10.30
C ILE A 213 -3.03 0.67 10.59
N GLY A 214 -2.01 1.05 9.83
CA GLY A 214 -0.62 0.63 10.09
C GLY A 214 -0.13 1.02 11.49
N ASN A 215 -0.38 2.27 11.92
CA ASN A 215 -0.04 2.76 13.25
C ASN A 215 -0.78 2.00 14.37
N ARG A 216 -2.10 1.77 14.19
CA ARG A 216 -2.93 1.00 15.13
C ARG A 216 -2.35 -0.38 15.39
N TRP A 217 -2.08 -1.14 14.33
CA TRP A 217 -1.62 -2.52 14.46
C TRP A 217 -0.17 -2.61 14.93
N TYR A 218 0.69 -1.68 14.52
CA TYR A 218 2.03 -1.55 15.09
C TYR A 218 1.99 -1.33 16.61
N ALA A 219 1.23 -0.34 17.07
CA ALA A 219 1.09 -0.04 18.50
C ALA A 219 0.47 -1.20 19.28
N HIS A 220 -0.54 -1.88 18.71
CA HIS A 220 -1.15 -3.07 19.29
C HIS A 220 -0.12 -4.18 19.55
N ILE A 221 0.70 -4.52 18.54
CA ILE A 221 1.69 -5.59 18.65
C ILE A 221 2.84 -5.17 19.58
N CYS A 222 3.24 -3.90 19.58
CA CYS A 222 4.19 -3.36 20.56
C CYS A 222 3.67 -3.55 22.00
N ALA A 223 2.41 -3.18 22.26
CA ALA A 223 1.81 -3.32 23.59
C ALA A 223 1.72 -4.80 24.01
N GLU A 224 1.29 -5.69 23.10
CA GLU A 224 1.23 -7.13 23.35
C GLU A 224 2.61 -7.72 23.70
N ARG A 225 3.66 -7.28 23.00
CA ARG A 225 5.04 -7.74 23.21
C ARG A 225 5.80 -6.96 24.31
N GLY A 226 5.19 -5.95 24.93
CA GLY A 226 5.84 -5.11 25.96
C GLY A 226 6.99 -4.24 25.43
N LEU A 227 6.91 -3.78 24.18
CA LEU A 227 7.95 -3.02 23.49
C LEU A 227 7.60 -1.52 23.44
N GLU A 228 8.60 -0.67 23.60
CA GLU A 228 8.45 0.78 23.43
C GLU A 228 8.49 1.13 21.91
N PRO A 229 7.42 1.72 21.34
CA PRO A 229 7.29 1.91 19.90
C PRO A 229 8.41 2.71 19.21
N VAL A 230 8.89 3.81 19.80
CA VAL A 230 9.89 4.67 19.13
C VAL A 230 11.24 3.96 19.04
N ALA A 231 11.71 3.38 20.15
CA ALA A 231 12.95 2.63 20.22
C ALA A 231 12.88 1.37 19.36
N GLU A 232 11.75 0.67 19.37
CA GLU A 232 11.60 -0.55 18.58
C GLU A 232 11.59 -0.25 17.08
N TYR A 233 10.89 0.81 16.65
CA TYR A 233 10.95 1.28 15.27
C TYR A 233 12.38 1.57 14.84
N ALA A 234 13.16 2.30 15.66
CA ALA A 234 14.56 2.59 15.35
C ALA A 234 15.40 1.31 15.14
N LYS A 235 15.23 0.28 15.99
CA LYS A 235 15.91 -1.02 15.81
C LYS A 235 15.51 -1.71 14.50
N LEU A 236 14.21 -1.77 14.22
CA LEU A 236 13.67 -2.42 13.02
C LEU A 236 14.18 -1.77 11.73
N THR A 237 14.31 -0.44 11.69
CA THR A 237 14.86 0.25 10.51
C THR A 237 16.30 -0.18 10.20
N VAL A 238 17.12 -0.42 11.23
CA VAL A 238 18.50 -0.90 11.08
C VAL A 238 18.52 -2.38 10.70
N GLN A 239 17.78 -3.21 11.43
CA GLN A 239 17.72 -4.67 11.23
C GLN A 239 17.31 -5.04 9.79
N TYR A 240 16.26 -4.42 9.27
CA TYR A 240 15.72 -4.71 7.94
C TYR A 240 16.30 -3.80 6.85
N LYS A 241 17.26 -2.93 7.19
CA LYS A 241 17.90 -1.96 6.27
C LYS A 241 16.84 -1.14 5.53
N ALA A 242 15.92 -0.57 6.30
CA ALA A 242 14.86 0.28 5.77
C ALA A 242 15.47 1.49 5.03
N PRO A 243 14.84 1.95 3.94
CA PRO A 243 15.33 3.12 3.23
C PRO A 243 15.27 4.35 4.14
N LYS A 244 16.28 5.20 4.03
CA LYS A 244 16.29 6.48 4.73
C LYS A 244 15.15 7.37 4.23
N LEU A 245 14.28 7.80 5.13
CA LEU A 245 13.23 8.76 4.84
C LEU A 245 13.85 10.14 4.59
N ARG A 246 13.32 10.85 3.59
CA ARG A 246 13.74 12.20 3.24
C ARG A 246 12.51 13.10 3.17
N GLY A 247 12.57 14.22 3.87
CA GLY A 247 11.54 15.24 3.83
C GLY A 247 11.49 16.02 2.50
N PRO A 248 10.62 17.04 2.42
CA PRO A 248 9.77 17.52 3.51
C PRO A 248 8.66 16.52 3.88
N PHE A 249 8.39 16.36 5.17
CA PHE A 249 7.30 15.51 5.67
C PHE A 249 6.01 16.31 5.84
N ASN A 250 4.88 15.70 5.49
CA ASN A 250 3.56 16.22 5.79
C ASN A 250 3.18 15.86 7.23
N LEU A 251 3.69 16.65 8.19
CA LEU A 251 3.52 16.38 9.62
C LEU A 251 2.04 16.40 10.05
N ASP A 252 1.21 17.24 9.43
CA ASP A 252 -0.22 17.30 9.74
C ASP A 252 -0.95 16.04 9.29
N ALA A 253 -0.68 15.54 8.09
CA ALA A 253 -1.25 14.27 7.63
C ALA A 253 -0.74 13.07 8.44
N ARG A 254 0.56 13.05 8.79
CA ARG A 254 1.13 12.00 9.66
C ARG A 254 0.49 12.05 11.06
N ARG A 255 0.31 13.23 11.64
CA ARG A 255 -0.40 13.39 12.91
C ARG A 255 -1.85 12.91 12.82
N ALA A 256 -2.56 13.27 11.75
CA ALA A 256 -3.92 12.77 11.49
C ALA A 256 -3.97 11.25 11.32
N ALA A 257 -2.90 10.66 10.76
CA ALA A 257 -2.73 9.22 10.67
C ALA A 257 -2.31 8.55 12.00
N GLY A 258 -2.24 9.28 13.12
CA GLY A 258 -2.01 8.71 14.45
C GLY A 258 -0.54 8.55 14.85
N PHE A 259 0.40 9.20 14.16
CA PHE A 259 1.76 9.36 14.69
C PHE A 259 1.74 10.25 15.94
N THR A 260 2.41 9.80 17.00
CA THR A 260 2.60 10.56 18.23
C THR A 260 3.62 11.68 18.05
N GLU A 261 3.57 12.72 18.90
CA GLU A 261 4.59 13.79 18.85
C GLU A 261 6.01 13.26 19.08
N ALA A 262 6.17 12.18 19.86
CA ALA A 262 7.47 11.54 20.05
C ALA A 262 8.00 10.91 18.75
N GLU A 263 7.14 10.21 18.01
CA GLU A 263 7.50 9.64 16.70
C GLU A 263 7.77 10.72 15.66
N LEU A 264 6.95 11.78 15.62
CA LEU A 264 7.15 12.92 14.72
C LEU A 264 8.48 13.66 15.04
N GLY A 265 8.79 13.83 16.32
CA GLY A 265 10.08 14.38 16.77
C GLY A 265 11.26 13.51 16.35
N ALA A 266 11.16 12.18 16.51
CA ALA A 266 12.19 11.25 16.07
C ALA A 266 12.39 11.28 14.55
N LEU A 267 11.30 11.37 13.78
CA LEU A 267 11.33 11.49 12.31
C LEU A 267 12.06 12.78 11.88
N HIS A 268 11.82 13.90 12.55
CA HIS A 268 12.50 15.17 12.27
C HIS A 268 13.99 15.11 12.61
N ALA A 269 14.35 14.54 13.76
CA ALA A 269 15.75 14.39 14.17
C ALA A 269 16.56 13.54 13.16
N MET A 270 15.96 12.46 12.64
CA MET A 270 16.58 11.63 11.59
C MET A 270 16.84 12.39 10.28
N GLN A 271 16.09 13.46 9.99
CA GLN A 271 16.31 14.31 8.83
C GLN A 271 17.54 15.21 9.00
N GLU A 272 17.73 15.78 10.20
CA GLU A 272 18.83 16.72 10.51
C GLU A 272 20.21 16.04 10.64
N THR A 273 20.24 14.72 10.87
CA THR A 273 21.49 13.96 10.98
C THR A 273 22.08 13.53 9.62
N ASN A 274 21.55 14.05 8.50
CA ASN A 274 22.05 13.81 7.13
C ASN A 274 22.40 15.13 6.42
#